data_AF-A0A4U1CZF1-F1
#
_entry.id   AF-A0A4U1CZF1-F1
#
_cell.length_a   1.000
_cell.length_b   1.000
_cell.length_c   1.000
_cell.angle_alpha   90.00
_cell.angle_beta   90.00
_cell.angle_gamma   90.00
#
_symmetry.space_group_name_H-M   'P 1'
#
loop_
_entity.id
_entity.type
_entity.pdbx_description
1 polymer ?
#
loop_
_entity_poly.entity_id
_entity_poly.type
_entity_poly.pdbx_seq_one_letter_code
_entity_poly.pdbx_strand_id
1 'polypeptide(L)'
;MQIEKLRGKELDQLFNAVLSLKDLEECYRFFDDLCTVNEIQSLAQRLEVARMLREGKTYHKIETETGASTATISRVKRCLNYGNDAYELALERIKEQE
;
A
#
# COMPACT_ATOMS: atom_id res chain seq x y z
N MET A 1 -12.18 10.61 6.44
CA MET A 1 -10.83 10.00 6.28
C MET A 1 -9.76 11.01 6.67
N GLN A 2 -8.60 10.61 7.21
CA GLN A 2 -7.55 11.59 7.60
C GLN A 2 -7.03 12.40 6.40
N ILE A 3 -7.05 11.81 5.21
CA ILE A 3 -6.60 12.43 3.96
C ILE A 3 -7.42 13.67 3.54
N GLU A 4 -8.63 13.86 4.08
CA GLU A 4 -9.49 15.02 3.77
C GLU A 4 -8.81 16.36 4.08
N LYS A 5 -7.88 16.38 5.05
CA LYS A 5 -7.09 17.57 5.40
C LYS A 5 -6.12 18.00 4.28
N LEU A 6 -5.84 17.12 3.32
CA LEU A 6 -4.93 17.33 2.20
C LEU A 6 -5.68 17.39 0.86
N ARG A 7 -7.02 17.26 0.86
CA ARG A 7 -7.82 17.30 -0.36
C ARG A 7 -7.69 18.67 -1.02
N GLY A 8 -7.39 18.67 -2.32
CA GLY A 8 -7.16 19.89 -3.08
C GLY A 8 -6.51 19.59 -4.43
N LYS A 9 -6.24 20.65 -5.19
CA LYS A 9 -5.75 20.57 -6.57
C LYS A 9 -4.50 19.71 -6.72
N GLU A 10 -3.54 19.84 -5.81
CA GLU A 10 -2.27 19.13 -5.85
C GLU A 10 -2.45 17.63 -5.62
N LEU A 11 -3.29 17.26 -4.65
CA LEU A 11 -3.56 15.86 -4.34
C LEU A 11 -4.42 15.19 -5.43
N ASP A 12 -5.40 15.92 -5.96
CA ASP A 12 -6.19 15.45 -7.10
C ASP A 12 -5.30 15.25 -8.34
N GLN A 13 -4.34 16.16 -8.59
CA GLN A 13 -3.38 16.01 -9.69
C GLN A 13 -2.50 14.76 -9.51
N LEU A 14 -2.00 14.50 -8.30
CA LEU A 14 -1.22 13.29 -8.01
C LEU A 14 -2.04 12.03 -8.31
N PHE A 15 -3.27 11.94 -7.83
CA PHE A 15 -4.11 10.76 -8.06
C PHE A 15 -4.53 10.61 -9.53
N ASN A 16 -4.79 11.71 -10.24
CA ASN A 16 -5.03 11.66 -11.68
C ASN A 16 -3.81 11.17 -12.45
N ALA A 17 -2.58 11.54 -12.03
CA ALA A 17 -1.36 11.01 -12.63
C ALA A 17 -1.25 9.49 -12.41
N VAL A 18 -1.46 9.01 -11.18
CA VAL A 18 -1.45 7.56 -10.87
C VAL A 18 -2.52 6.80 -11.67
N LEU A 19 -3.73 7.35 -11.81
CA LEU A 19 -4.82 6.75 -12.60
C LEU A 19 -4.54 6.70 -14.11
N SER A 20 -3.59 7.49 -14.61
CA SER A 20 -3.26 7.54 -16.04
C SER A 20 -2.28 6.45 -16.49
N LEU A 21 -1.60 5.79 -15.54
CA LEU A 21 -0.63 4.72 -15.78
C LEU A 21 -1.33 3.45 -16.29
N LYS A 22 -0.75 2.80 -17.29
CA LYS A 22 -1.40 1.72 -18.06
C LYS A 22 -0.80 0.35 -17.85
N ASP A 23 0.45 0.28 -17.42
CA ASP A 23 1.18 -0.96 -17.22
C ASP A 23 2.19 -0.88 -16.06
N LEU A 24 2.76 -2.03 -15.70
CA LEU A 24 3.71 -2.14 -14.60
C LEU A 24 4.99 -1.34 -14.85
N GLU A 25 5.45 -1.26 -16.10
CA GLU A 25 6.69 -0.56 -16.44
C GLU A 25 6.51 0.96 -16.30
N GLU A 26 5.36 1.50 -16.69
CA GLU A 26 4.97 2.88 -16.40
C GLU A 26 4.93 3.16 -14.89
N CYS A 27 4.41 2.23 -14.09
CA CYS A 27 4.45 2.34 -12.62
C CYS A 27 5.89 2.36 -12.10
N TYR A 28 6.77 1.45 -12.54
CA TYR A 28 8.17 1.43 -12.09
C TYR A 28 8.87 2.76 -12.38
N ARG A 29 8.79 3.26 -13.62
CA ARG A 29 9.42 4.54 -13.99
C ARG A 29 8.84 5.73 -13.22
N PHE A 30 7.51 5.81 -13.12
CA PHE A 30 6.85 6.94 -12.45
C PHE A 30 7.19 7.00 -10.96
N PHE A 31 7.15 5.86 -10.26
CA PHE A 31 7.47 5.83 -8.84
C PHE A 31 8.97 5.95 -8.56
N ASP A 32 9.86 5.53 -9.48
CA ASP A 32 11.30 5.78 -9.38
C ASP A 32 11.65 7.27 -9.49
N ASP A 33 10.95 8.02 -10.34
CA ASP A 33 11.08 9.48 -10.43
C ASP A 33 10.48 10.21 -9.21
N LEU A 34 9.31 9.76 -8.72
CA LEU A 34 8.54 10.44 -7.68
C LEU A 34 9.04 10.17 -6.26
N CYS A 35 9.55 8.96 -6.01
CA CYS A 35 9.86 8.47 -4.68
C CYS A 35 11.32 8.03 -4.58
N THR A 36 11.86 8.11 -3.38
CA THR A 36 13.11 7.42 -3.05
C THR A 36 12.90 5.91 -2.94
N VAL A 37 13.98 5.14 -3.12
CA VAL A 37 13.97 3.67 -2.94
C VAL A 37 13.37 3.25 -1.60
N ASN A 38 13.69 3.96 -0.51
CA ASN A 38 13.18 3.66 0.82
C ASN A 38 11.67 3.91 0.96
N GLU A 39 11.13 4.92 0.28
CA GLU A 39 9.70 5.21 0.27
C GLU A 39 8.94 4.12 -0.48
N ILE A 40 9.40 3.73 -1.66
CA ILE A 40 8.81 2.63 -2.45
C ILE A 40 8.84 1.33 -1.63
N GLN A 41 9.99 0.99 -1.04
CA GLN A 41 10.13 -0.19 -0.19
C GLN A 41 9.15 -0.15 0.99
N SER A 42 8.98 1.01 1.64
CA SER A 42 8.05 1.16 2.76
C SER A 42 6.59 0.98 2.31
N LEU A 43 6.20 1.48 1.13
CA LEU A 43 4.86 1.30 0.59
C LEU A 43 4.58 -0.17 0.24
N ALA A 44 5.52 -0.82 -0.47
CA ALA A 44 5.43 -2.23 -0.83
C ALA A 44 5.33 -3.13 0.41
N GLN A 45 6.18 -2.89 1.41
CA GLN A 45 6.17 -3.63 2.67
C GLN A 45 4.81 -3.53 3.40
N ARG A 46 4.16 -2.35 3.39
CA ARG A 46 2.84 -2.19 4.02
C ARG A 46 1.75 -2.99 3.32
N LEU A 47 1.76 -3.04 1.99
CA LEU A 47 0.81 -3.85 1.21
C LEU A 47 0.99 -5.34 1.49
N GLU A 48 2.25 -5.79 1.53
CA GLU A 48 2.58 -7.19 1.79
C GLU A 48 2.20 -7.62 3.22
N VAL A 49 2.48 -6.76 4.21
CA VAL A 49 1.99 -6.95 5.58
C VAL A 49 0.47 -7.07 5.60
N ALA A 50 -0.27 -6.25 4.84
CA ALA A 50 -1.72 -6.32 4.79
C ALA A 50 -2.21 -7.66 4.21
N ARG A 51 -1.60 -8.12 3.11
CA ARG A 51 -1.87 -9.43 2.50
C ARG A 51 -1.66 -10.57 3.50
N MET A 52 -0.50 -10.61 4.15
CA MET A 52 -0.18 -11.67 5.12
C MET A 52 -1.07 -11.65 6.37
N LEU A 53 -1.47 -10.46 6.84
CA LEU A 53 -2.43 -10.34 7.96
C LEU A 53 -3.81 -10.88 7.59
N ARG A 54 -4.26 -10.71 6.33
CA ARG A 54 -5.51 -11.33 5.84
C ARG A 54 -5.41 -12.85 5.77
N GLU A 55 -4.24 -13.38 5.43
CA GLU A 55 -3.96 -14.82 5.43
C GLU A 55 -3.77 -15.43 6.84
N GLY A 56 -3.97 -14.64 7.90
CA GLY A 56 -3.88 -15.12 9.28
C GLY A 56 -2.44 -15.41 9.73
N LYS A 57 -1.42 -14.87 9.05
CA LYS A 57 -0.02 -15.05 9.46
C LYS A 57 0.25 -14.35 10.79
N THR A 58 1.14 -14.94 11.59
CA THR A 58 1.56 -14.36 12.88
C THR A 58 2.50 -13.17 12.67
N TYR A 59 2.57 -12.26 13.65
CA TYR A 59 3.44 -11.08 13.57
C TYR A 59 4.92 -11.44 13.35
N HIS A 60 5.39 -12.49 14.03
CA HIS A 60 6.77 -12.97 13.87
C HIS A 60 7.07 -13.43 12.44
N LYS A 61 6.12 -14.13 11.81
CA LYS A 61 6.27 -14.58 10.42
C LYS A 61 6.29 -13.41 9.46
N ILE A 62 5.40 -12.44 9.67
CA ILE A 62 5.32 -11.21 8.88
C ILE A 62 6.60 -10.39 9.00
N GLU A 63 7.11 -10.18 10.22
CA GLU A 63 8.36 -9.45 10.45
C GLU A 63 9.55 -10.12 9.74
N THR A 64 9.62 -11.45 9.79
CA THR A 64 10.70 -12.22 9.16
C THR A 64 10.64 -12.17 7.62
N GLU A 65 9.46 -12.28 7.02
CA GLU A 65 9.32 -12.32 5.55
C GLU A 65 9.35 -10.92 4.91
N THR A 66 8.79 -9.92 5.60
CA THR A 66 8.65 -8.57 5.04
C THR A 66 9.73 -7.60 5.51
N GLY A 67 10.43 -7.90 6.60
CA GLY A 67 11.32 -6.97 7.30
C GLY A 67 10.58 -5.83 8.01
N ALA A 68 9.26 -5.90 8.14
CA ALA A 68 8.47 -4.84 8.76
C ALA A 68 8.61 -4.85 10.28
N SER A 69 8.88 -3.69 10.87
CA SER A 69 8.84 -3.57 12.34
C SER A 69 7.45 -3.88 12.89
N THR A 70 7.41 -4.39 14.12
CA THR A 70 6.15 -4.60 14.87
C THR A 70 5.26 -3.33 14.89
N ALA A 71 5.85 -2.13 14.96
CA ALA A 71 5.12 -0.87 14.89
C ALA A 71 4.44 -0.66 13.53
N THR A 72 5.09 -1.01 12.43
CA THR A 72 4.50 -0.99 11.09
C THR A 72 3.36 -1.99 10.96
N ILE A 73 3.57 -3.24 11.41
CA ILE A 73 2.53 -4.29 11.39
C ILE A 73 1.29 -3.84 12.16
N SER A 74 1.47 -3.28 13.35
CA SER A 74 0.37 -2.75 14.17
C SER A 74 -0.42 -1.62 13.49
N ARG A 75 0.26 -0.68 12.81
CA ARG A 75 -0.40 0.37 12.03
C ARG A 75 -1.22 -0.19 10.87
N VAL A 76 -0.66 -1.15 10.12
CA VAL A 76 -1.37 -1.79 9.01
C VAL A 76 -2.58 -2.57 9.51
N LYS A 77 -2.45 -3.35 10.60
CA LYS A 77 -3.58 -4.06 11.21
C LYS A 77 -4.70 -3.12 11.63
N ARG A 78 -4.36 -1.93 12.17
CA ARG A 78 -5.35 -0.91 12.50
C ARG A 78 -6.10 -0.42 11.26
N CYS A 79 -5.39 -0.19 10.15
CA CYS A 79 -6.03 0.18 8.88
C CYS A 79 -6.92 -0.92 8.31
N LEU A 80 -6.57 -2.20 8.47
CA LEU A 80 -7.43 -3.31 8.06
C LEU A 80 -8.71 -3.40 8.89
N ASN A 81 -8.63 -3.13 10.20
CA ASN A 81 -9.79 -3.28 11.09
C ASN A 81 -10.69 -2.02 11.13
N TYR A 82 -10.14 -0.83 10.91
CA TYR A 82 -10.81 0.46 11.16
C TYR A 82 -10.53 1.51 10.07
N GLY A 83 -10.04 1.09 8.91
CA GLY A 83 -9.71 1.98 7.80
C GLY A 83 -10.86 2.17 6.83
N ASN A 84 -10.53 2.25 5.54
CA ASN A 84 -11.48 2.50 4.46
C ASN A 84 -11.71 1.25 3.58
N ASP A 85 -11.38 0.07 4.09
CA ASP A 85 -11.45 -1.22 3.38
C ASP A 85 -10.65 -1.30 2.06
N ALA A 86 -9.82 -0.29 1.77
CA ALA A 86 -9.12 -0.16 0.49
C ALA A 86 -8.02 -1.23 0.27
N TYR A 87 -7.42 -1.76 1.35
CA TYR A 87 -6.52 -2.92 1.23
C TYR A 87 -7.27 -4.16 0.76
N GLU A 88 -8.47 -4.39 1.31
CA GLU A 88 -9.33 -5.52 0.92
C GLU A 88 -9.65 -5.41 -0.57
N LEU A 89 -10.20 -4.25 -0.98
CA LEU A 89 -10.57 -3.95 -2.35
C LEU A 89 -9.44 -4.17 -3.36
N ALA A 90 -8.25 -3.64 -3.07
CA ALA A 90 -7.12 -3.75 -3.99
C ALA A 90 -6.60 -5.19 -4.10
N LEU A 91 -6.46 -5.88 -2.96
CA LEU A 91 -5.95 -7.26 -2.93
C LEU A 91 -6.95 -8.25 -3.55
N GLU A 92 -8.26 -8.03 -3.40
CA GLU A 92 -9.29 -8.84 -4.06
C GLU A 92 -9.24 -8.68 -5.58
N ARG A 93 -9.17 -7.45 -6.08
CA ARG A 93 -9.09 -7.18 -7.52
C ARG A 93 -7.87 -7.84 -8.19
N ILE A 94 -6.72 -7.83 -7.52
CA ILE A 94 -5.51 -8.46 -8.06
C ILE A 94 -5.66 -9.98 -8.07
N LYS A 95 -6.28 -10.56 -7.02
CA LYS A 95 -6.54 -12.00 -6.95
C LYS A 95 -7.53 -12.49 -8.03
N GLU A 96 -8.50 -11.66 -8.42
CA GLU A 96 -9.45 -11.98 -9.51
C GLU A 96 -8.81 -11.95 -10.91
N GLN A 97 -7.62 -11.36 -11.04
CA GLN A 97 -6.88 -11.27 -12.30
C GLN A 97 -5.84 -12.39 -12.47
N GLU A 98 -5.61 -13.20 -11.43
CA GLU A 98 -4.78 -14.41 -11.44
C GLU A 98 -5.58 -15.65 -11.89
#